data_AF-A0A4U1B6U6-F1
#
_entry.id   AF-A0A4U1B6U6-F1
#
_cell.length_a   1.000
_cell.length_b   1.000
_cell.length_c   1.000
_cell.angle_alpha   90.00
_cell.angle_beta   90.00
_cell.angle_gamma   90.00
#
_symmetry.space_group_name_H-M   'P 1'
#
loop_
_entity.id
_entity.type
_entity.pdbx_description
1 polymer ?
#
loop_
_entity_poly.entity_id
_entity_poly.type
_entity_poly.pdbx_seq_one_letter_code
_entity_poly.pdbx_strand_id
1 'polypeptide(L)'
;MFDIGFWELMVIAVMGLVILGPDRLPTAIRSVRQWVRNIQRFSHNVQTELKEELRIHELHNNLKEAEKQGFENLTADVKESVESLKKAADEATRPYADAVNDESKKNNDG
;
A
#
# COMPACT_ATOMS: atom_id res chain seq x y z
N MET A 1 -11.57 -22.63 11.52
CA MET A 1 -12.04 -22.24 12.86
C MET A 1 -13.10 -21.15 12.74
N PHE A 2 -14.25 -21.52 12.18
CA PHE A 2 -15.47 -20.69 12.17
C PHE A 2 -16.65 -21.64 12.32
N ASP A 3 -16.58 -22.48 13.34
CA ASP A 3 -17.64 -23.43 13.70
C ASP A 3 -18.80 -22.70 14.41
N ILE A 4 -19.09 -21.46 13.99
CA ILE A 4 -20.20 -20.66 14.52
C ILE A 4 -21.49 -21.23 13.94
N GLY A 5 -22.20 -21.99 14.77
CA GLY A 5 -23.49 -22.56 14.43
C GLY A 5 -24.61 -21.51 14.43
N PHE A 6 -25.76 -21.88 13.86
CA PHE A 6 -26.97 -21.04 13.91
C PHE A 6 -27.33 -20.63 15.35
N TRP A 7 -27.15 -21.55 16.31
CA TRP A 7 -27.43 -21.29 17.72
C TRP A 7 -26.53 -20.20 18.32
N GLU A 8 -25.23 -20.21 18.03
CA GLU A 8 -24.30 -19.20 18.54
C GLU A 8 -24.58 -17.82 17.95
N LEU A 9 -24.93 -17.74 16.65
CA LEU A 9 -25.39 -16.48 16.05
C LEU A 9 -26.64 -15.94 16.75
N MET A 10 -27.59 -16.81 17.12
CA MET A 10 -28.79 -16.41 17.84
C MET A 10 -28.46 -15.82 19.21
N VAL A 11 -27.56 -16.47 19.96
CA VAL A 11 -27.11 -15.98 21.27
C VAL A 11 -26.41 -14.62 21.14
N ILE A 12 -25.51 -14.47 20.16
CA ILE A 12 -24.82 -13.19 19.89
C ILE A 12 -25.82 -12.10 19.48
N ALA A 13 -26.82 -12.42 18.65
CA ALA A 13 -27.86 -11.47 18.27
C ALA A 13 -28.65 -10.99 19.49
N VAL A 14 -29.07 -11.89 20.38
CA VAL A 14 -29.76 -11.53 21.63
C VAL A 14 -28.86 -10.68 22.52
N MET A 15 -27.60 -11.06 22.71
CA MET A 15 -26.65 -10.24 23.49
C MET A 15 -26.46 -8.85 22.87
N GLY A 16 -26.35 -8.76 21.55
CA GLY A 16 -26.26 -7.48 20.84
C GLY A 16 -27.49 -6.61 21.08
N LEU A 17 -28.69 -7.20 21.06
CA LEU A 17 -29.93 -6.48 21.37
C LEU A 17 -30.00 -6.03 22.83
N VAL A 18 -29.49 -6.81 23.78
CA VAL A 18 -29.50 -6.46 25.21
C VAL A 18 -28.47 -5.37 25.53
N ILE A 19 -27.24 -5.50 25.01
CA ILE A 19 -26.13 -4.58 25.29
C ILE A 19 -26.38 -3.22 24.63
N LEU A 20 -26.71 -3.24 23.34
CA LEU A 20 -26.82 -2.04 22.53
C LEU A 20 -28.26 -1.51 22.51
N GLY A 21 -29.25 -2.38 22.68
CA GLY A 21 -30.67 -2.06 22.52
C GLY A 21 -31.17 -2.34 21.10
N PRO A 22 -32.42 -2.79 20.93
CA PRO A 22 -33.01 -3.12 19.63
C PRO A 22 -33.07 -1.92 18.67
N ASP A 23 -33.25 -0.71 19.21
CA ASP A 23 -33.34 0.52 18.40
C ASP A 23 -31.97 0.99 17.87
N ARG A 24 -30.89 0.62 18.55
CA ARG A 24 -29.53 1.14 18.28
C ARG A 24 -28.71 0.20 17.41
N LEU A 25 -28.93 -1.10 17.50
CA LEU A 25 -28.32 -2.12 16.65
C LEU A 25 -28.45 -1.83 15.14
N PRO A 26 -29.66 -1.52 14.59
CA PRO A 26 -29.78 -1.22 13.17
C PRO A 26 -29.07 0.08 12.78
N THR A 27 -28.94 1.04 13.69
CA THR A 27 -28.20 2.28 13.47
C THR A 27 -26.69 2.01 13.44
N ALA A 28 -26.16 1.17 14.33
CA ALA A 28 -24.76 0.78 14.33
C ALA A 28 -24.34 0.04 13.05
N ILE A 29 -25.16 -0.91 12.58
CA ILE A 29 -24.93 -1.60 11.30
C ILE A 29 -24.85 -0.60 10.15
N ARG A 30 -25.75 0.40 10.11
CA ARG A 30 -25.75 1.42 9.06
C ARG A 30 -24.46 2.24 9.10
N SER A 31 -24.00 2.65 10.28
CA SER A 31 -22.75 3.40 10.45
C SER A 31 -21.53 2.60 10.01
N VAL A 32 -21.40 1.36 10.47
CA VAL A 32 -20.28 0.47 10.10
C VAL A 32 -20.31 0.19 8.60
N ARG A 33 -21.47 -0.15 8.04
CA ARG A 33 -21.61 -0.39 6.59
C ARG A 33 -21.26 0.86 5.78
N GLN A 34 -21.67 2.04 6.24
CA GLN A 34 -21.33 3.30 5.58
C GLN A 34 -19.81 3.54 5.60
N TRP A 35 -19.15 3.27 6.73
CA TRP A 35 -17.70 3.43 6.84
C TRP A 35 -16.95 2.47 5.92
N VAL A 36 -17.33 1.18 5.90
CA VAL A 36 -16.77 0.17 4.99
C VAL A 36 -17.00 0.58 3.52
N ARG A 37 -18.20 1.03 3.18
CA ARG A 37 -18.54 1.50 1.84
C ARG A 37 -17.72 2.72 1.43
N ASN A 38 -17.47 3.64 2.36
CA ASN A 38 -16.65 4.83 2.10
C ASN A 38 -15.20 4.45 1.84
N ILE A 39 -14.63 3.50 2.61
CA ILE A 39 -13.27 2.97 2.38
C ILE A 39 -13.18 2.30 1.01
N GLN A 40 -14.19 1.48 0.68
CA GLN A 40 -14.24 0.81 -0.62
C GLN A 40 -14.31 1.83 -1.76
N ARG A 41 -15.14 2.87 -1.64
CA ARG A 41 -15.24 3.97 -2.63
C ARG A 41 -13.95 4.78 -2.72
N PHE A 42 -13.30 5.07 -1.60
CA PHE A 42 -12.01 5.75 -1.60
C PHE A 42 -10.96 4.95 -2.38
N SER A 43 -10.88 3.63 -2.18
CA SER A 43 -9.97 2.78 -2.95
C SER A 43 -10.32 2.75 -4.45
N HIS A 44 -11.61 2.71 -4.81
CA HIS A 44 -12.03 2.72 -6.22
C HIS A 44 -11.76 4.08 -6.88
N ASN A 45 -12.10 5.19 -6.22
CA ASN A 45 -11.86 6.54 -6.73
C ASN A 45 -10.37 6.85 -6.85
N VAL A 46 -9.57 6.47 -5.85
CA VAL A 46 -8.11 6.58 -5.92
C VAL A 46 -7.58 5.79 -7.11
N GLN A 47 -8.04 4.55 -7.35
CA GLN A 47 -7.63 3.77 -8.52
C GLN A 47 -8.10 4.36 -9.86
N THR A 48 -9.27 4.99 -9.89
CA THR A 48 -9.84 5.61 -11.10
C THR A 48 -9.15 6.94 -11.42
N GLU A 49 -8.91 7.81 -10.43
CA GLU A 49 -8.17 9.07 -10.56
C GLU A 49 -6.66 8.84 -10.79
N LEU A 50 -6.07 7.80 -10.19
CA LEU A 50 -4.68 7.35 -10.47
C LEU A 50 -4.50 6.87 -11.92
N LYS A 51 -5.56 6.40 -12.57
CA LYS A 51 -5.53 5.93 -13.97
C LYS A 51 -5.70 7.06 -14.98
N GLU A 52 -6.22 8.22 -14.56
CA GLU A 52 -6.67 9.24 -15.49
C GLU A 52 -5.67 10.39 -15.72
N GLU A 53 -4.69 10.68 -14.83
CA GLU A 53 -3.67 11.70 -15.20
C GLU A 53 -2.28 11.67 -14.51
N LEU A 54 -2.11 11.55 -13.19
CA LEU A 54 -0.79 11.84 -12.57
C LEU A 54 -0.64 11.21 -11.17
N ARG A 55 0.19 10.18 -10.95
CA ARG A 55 0.89 10.01 -9.65
C ARG A 55 1.99 8.95 -9.50
N ILE A 56 2.76 8.61 -10.53
CA ILE A 56 4.01 7.85 -10.28
C ILE A 56 5.02 8.71 -9.49
N HIS A 57 4.95 10.04 -9.55
CA HIS A 57 5.95 10.92 -8.94
C HIS A 57 5.80 11.15 -7.43
N GLU A 58 4.57 11.11 -6.88
CA GLU A 58 4.35 11.42 -5.45
C GLU A 58 4.10 10.20 -4.57
N LEU A 59 3.58 9.09 -5.12
CA LEU A 59 3.66 7.82 -4.41
C LEU A 59 5.13 7.45 -4.19
N HIS A 60 5.99 7.69 -5.19
CA HIS A 60 7.42 7.45 -5.05
C HIS A 60 8.08 8.37 -4.01
N ASN A 61 7.69 9.64 -3.90
CA ASN A 61 8.23 10.52 -2.85
C ASN A 61 7.73 10.15 -1.45
N ASN A 62 6.44 9.81 -1.27
CA ASN A 62 5.94 9.34 0.02
C ASN A 62 6.49 7.96 0.40
N LEU A 63 6.71 7.08 -0.58
CA LEU A 63 7.34 5.78 -0.36
C LEU A 63 8.83 5.96 -0.03
N LYS A 64 9.53 6.92 -0.64
CA LYS A 64 10.92 7.33 -0.34
C LYS A 64 11.05 8.04 1.01
N GLU A 65 10.05 8.82 1.42
CA GLU A 65 9.97 9.44 2.75
C GLU A 65 9.73 8.37 3.83
N ALA A 66 8.82 7.43 3.57
CA ALA A 66 8.57 6.27 4.43
C ALA A 66 9.77 5.31 4.45
N GLU A 67 10.48 5.14 3.34
CA GLU A 67 11.78 4.46 3.26
C GLU A 67 12.77 5.15 4.18
N LYS A 68 12.94 6.48 4.09
CA LYS A 68 13.86 7.26 4.94
C LYS A 68 13.53 7.14 6.44
N GLN A 69 12.25 7.23 6.81
CA GLN A 69 11.81 7.06 8.20
C GLN A 69 11.95 5.60 8.68
N GLY A 70 11.82 4.64 7.78
CA GLY A 70 12.16 3.24 8.01
C GLY A 70 13.67 3.04 8.18
N PHE A 71 14.50 3.62 7.31
CA PHE A 71 15.97 3.55 7.29
C PHE A 71 16.61 4.07 8.56
N GLU A 72 16.05 5.08 9.22
CA GLU A 72 16.57 5.57 10.51
C GLU A 72 16.38 4.56 11.65
N ASN A 73 15.45 3.61 11.54
CA ASN A 73 15.17 2.59 12.55
C ASN A 73 15.53 1.16 12.11
N LEU A 74 16.18 0.99 10.95
CA LEU A 74 16.62 -0.31 10.45
C LEU A 74 17.99 -0.68 11.04
N THR A 75 18.05 -1.77 11.80
CA THR A 75 19.29 -2.40 12.28
C THR A 75 20.24 -2.66 11.10
N ALA A 76 21.55 -2.58 11.34
CA ALA A 76 22.62 -2.64 10.33
C ALA A 76 22.42 -3.73 9.24
N ASP A 77 21.89 -4.90 9.61
CA ASP A 77 21.61 -6.02 8.71
C ASP A 77 20.65 -5.68 7.56
N VAL A 78 19.66 -4.82 7.78
CA VAL A 78 18.70 -4.44 6.73
C VAL A 78 19.28 -3.37 5.80
N LYS A 79 20.13 -2.48 6.33
CA LYS A 79 20.86 -1.50 5.51
C LYS A 79 21.78 -2.20 4.51
N GLU A 80 22.48 -3.24 4.96
CA GLU A 80 23.33 -4.08 4.10
C GLU A 80 22.51 -4.85 3.05
N SER A 81 21.34 -5.37 3.44
CA SER A 81 20.42 -6.05 2.52
C SER A 81 19.92 -5.10 1.43
N VAL A 82 19.55 -3.87 1.77
CA VAL A 82 19.10 -2.87 0.80
C VAL A 82 20.24 -2.38 -0.08
N GLU A 83 21.45 -2.21 0.45
CA GLU A 83 22.63 -1.82 -0.32
C GLU A 83 23.04 -2.90 -1.33
N SER A 84 22.96 -4.19 -0.94
CA SER A 84 23.22 -5.30 -1.87
C SER A 84 22.16 -5.40 -2.96
N LEU A 85 20.88 -5.17 -2.65
CA LEU A 85 19.80 -5.11 -3.63
C LEU A 85 19.96 -3.93 -4.59
N LYS A 86 20.33 -2.75 -4.07
CA LYS A 86 20.60 -1.56 -4.88
C LYS A 86 21.77 -1.80 -5.82
N LYS A 87 22.85 -2.42 -5.32
CA LYS A 87 24.01 -2.77 -6.13
C LYS A 87 23.68 -3.81 -7.20
N ALA A 88 22.90 -4.85 -6.87
CA ALA A 88 22.45 -5.84 -7.85
C ALA A 88 21.52 -5.24 -8.92
N ALA A 89 20.66 -4.30 -8.55
CA ALA A 89 19.81 -3.57 -9.48
C ALA A 89 20.63 -2.65 -10.41
N ASP A 90 21.63 -1.95 -9.88
CA ASP A 90 22.56 -1.14 -10.67
C ASP A 90 23.38 -2.02 -11.62
N GLU A 91 23.89 -3.15 -11.15
CA GLU A 91 24.70 -4.10 -11.93
C GLU A 91 23.89 -4.80 -13.04
N ALA A 92 22.61 -5.07 -12.80
CA ALA A 92 21.67 -5.55 -13.82
C ALA A 92 21.30 -4.47 -14.86
N THR A 93 21.44 -3.18 -14.51
CA THR A 93 21.16 -2.04 -15.40
C THR A 93 22.39 -1.66 -16.24
N ARG A 94 23.61 -1.95 -15.76
CA ARG A 94 24.88 -1.66 -16.45
C ARG A 94 25.06 -2.26 -17.86
N PRO A 95 24.65 -3.49 -18.19
CA PRO A 95 24.79 -4.00 -19.56
C PRO A 95 23.98 -3.20 -20.59
N TYR A 96 23.04 -2.35 -20.16
CA TYR A 96 22.34 -1.41 -21.05
C TYR A 96 22.94 0.01 -21.02
N ALA A 97 23.50 0.45 -19.89
CA ALA A 97 24.05 1.80 -19.72
C ALA A 97 25.43 1.99 -20.38
N ASP A 98 26.30 0.99 -20.34
CA ASP A 98 27.65 1.10 -20.94
C ASP A 98 27.60 1.03 -22.49
N ALA A 99 26.56 0.42 -23.08
CA ALA A 99 26.47 0.23 -24.54
C ALA A 99 25.57 1.24 -25.28
N VAL A 100 24.81 2.10 -24.58
CA VAL A 100 24.02 3.20 -25.20
C VAL A 100 24.79 4.52 -25.24
N ASN A 101 25.83 4.65 -24.41
CA ASN A 101 26.78 5.75 -24.41
C ASN A 101 28.17 5.26 -24.85
N ASP A 102 28.25 4.14 -25.58
CA ASP A 102 28.47 4.22 -27.04
C ASP A 102 28.81 5.66 -27.45
N GLU A 103 30.11 5.91 -27.49
CA GLU A 103 30.95 6.43 -28.59
C GLU A 103 30.36 7.47 -29.57
N SER A 104 29.05 7.57 -29.68
CA SER A 104 28.27 8.34 -30.62
C SER A 104 28.38 9.86 -30.52
N LYS A 105 28.96 10.47 -29.47
CA LYS A 105 28.93 11.94 -29.36
C LYS A 105 30.18 12.72 -28.99
N LYS A 106 31.27 12.12 -28.51
CA LYS A 106 32.48 12.93 -28.19
C LYS A 106 33.59 12.83 -29.24
N ASN A 107 33.37 12.12 -30.33
CA ASN A 107 34.27 12.14 -31.49
C ASN A 107 33.86 13.20 -32.54
N ASN A 108 32.82 14.00 -32.29
CA ASN A 108 32.26 14.87 -33.32
C ASN A 108 31.69 16.18 -32.72
N ASP A 109 32.57 17.08 -32.27
CA ASP A 109 32.49 18.52 -32.53
C ASP A 109 33.50 19.27 -31.64
N GLY A 110 34.51 19.88 -32.29
CA GLY A 110 35.37 20.93 -31.72
C GLY A 110 36.86 20.63 -31.77
#